data_AF-A0A914N1J9-F1
#
_entry.id   AF-A0A914N1J9-F1
#
_cell.length_a   1.000
_cell.length_b   1.000
_cell.length_c   1.000
_cell.angle_alpha   90.00
_cell.angle_beta   90.00
_cell.angle_gamma   90.00
#
_symmetry.space_group_name_H-M   'P 1'
#
loop_
_entity.id
_entity.type
_entity.pdbx_description
1 polymer ?
#
loop_
_entity_poly.entity_id
_entity_poly.type
_entity_poly.pdbx_seq_one_letter_code
_entity_poly.pdbx_strand_id
1 'polypeptide(L)'
;MSSIKVIRRPQGCGRSATRRKYLLFNAIANQLRYPNSHTHYFSCTMLYLFLEANSEQIQEQITRILFERLVALRPHPWGLLITFIELIRNPRYNFWKHDFVRCAPEIERFMWVNGKYNLI
;
A
#
# COMPACT_ATOMS: atom_id res chain seq x y z
N MET A 1 -15.83 10.73 -11.49
CA MET A 1 -15.32 9.49 -12.14
C MET A 1 -13.99 9.74 -12.89
N SER A 2 -13.09 10.59 -12.37
CA SER A 2 -12.03 11.18 -13.21
C SER A 2 -10.61 11.26 -12.63
N SER A 3 -10.30 10.71 -11.45
CA SER A 3 -8.93 10.83 -10.89
C SER A 3 -8.09 9.55 -10.86
N ILE A 4 -8.64 8.39 -11.24
CA ILE A 4 -7.90 7.10 -11.18
C ILE A 4 -7.00 6.84 -12.41
N LYS A 5 -7.10 7.66 -13.47
CA LYS A 5 -6.29 7.48 -14.68
C LYS A 5 -4.83 7.94 -14.56
N VAL A 6 -4.46 8.70 -13.53
CA VAL A 6 -3.10 9.26 -13.39
C VAL A 6 -2.06 8.19 -13.00
N ILE A 7 -2.48 7.08 -12.41
CA ILE A 7 -1.55 6.02 -11.99
C ILE A 7 -1.39 4.94 -13.08
N ARG A 8 -2.08 5.01 -14.23
CA ARG A 8 -1.80 4.09 -15.34
C ARG A 8 -0.66 4.61 -16.23
N ARG A 9 0.59 4.40 -15.78
CA ARG A 9 1.73 3.83 -16.55
C ARG A 9 3.07 4.15 -15.86
N PRO A 10 3.97 3.16 -15.82
CA PRO A 10 5.26 3.35 -16.45
C PRO A 10 5.33 2.54 -17.76
N GLN A 11 5.84 3.22 -18.78
CA GLN A 11 6.38 2.63 -20.00
C GLN A 11 7.59 1.74 -19.65
N GLY A 12 7.83 0.67 -20.43
CA GLY A 12 9.13 -0.01 -20.46
C GLY A 12 9.11 -1.54 -20.31
N CYS A 13 9.19 -2.22 -21.45
CA CYS A 13 9.73 -3.57 -21.70
C CYS A 13 10.04 -4.49 -20.48
N GLY A 14 9.15 -5.46 -20.22
CA GLY A 14 9.29 -6.51 -19.20
C GLY A 14 7.96 -7.19 -18.86
N ARG A 15 7.11 -7.46 -19.88
CA ARG A 15 5.64 -7.48 -19.77
C ARG A 15 5.00 -8.59 -18.92
N SER A 16 5.71 -9.62 -18.47
CA SER A 16 5.13 -10.74 -17.71
C SER A 16 5.44 -10.71 -16.21
N ALA A 17 6.69 -10.42 -15.82
CA ALA A 17 7.13 -10.52 -14.42
C ALA A 17 6.48 -9.46 -13.52
N THR A 18 6.44 -8.20 -13.99
CA THR A 18 5.85 -7.07 -13.26
C THR A 18 4.35 -7.24 -13.04
N ARG A 19 3.64 -7.79 -14.03
CA ARG A 19 2.19 -8.07 -13.94
C ARG A 19 1.90 -9.20 -12.94
N ARG A 20 2.73 -10.25 -12.92
CA ARG A 20 2.59 -11.37 -11.98
C ARG A 20 2.79 -10.92 -10.53
N LYS A 21 3.81 -10.08 -10.26
CA LYS A 21 4.03 -9.48 -8.93
C LYS A 21 2.83 -8.65 -8.49
N TYR A 22 2.30 -7.81 -9.37
CA TYR A 22 1.09 -7.03 -9.09
C TYR A 22 -0.12 -7.91 -8.74
N LEU A 23 -0.36 -8.98 -9.50
CA LEU A 23 -1.43 -9.95 -9.21
C LEU A 23 -1.24 -10.64 -7.85
N LEU A 24 0.01 -11.00 -7.51
CA LEU A 24 0.36 -11.61 -6.23
C LEU A 24 0.09 -10.67 -5.06
N PHE A 25 0.61 -9.45 -5.10
CA PHE A 25 0.39 -8.44 -4.06
C PHE A 25 -1.08 -8.07 -3.94
N ASN A 26 -1.82 -8.05 -5.06
CA ASN A 26 -3.25 -7.83 -5.06
C ASN A 26 -4.00 -9.00 -4.40
N ALA A 27 -3.56 -10.24 -4.59
CA ALA A 27 -4.11 -11.41 -3.91
C ALA A 27 -3.83 -11.39 -2.39
N ILE A 28 -2.62 -10.97 -1.98
CA ILE A 28 -2.27 -10.74 -0.56
C ILE A 28 -3.17 -9.66 0.04
N ALA A 29 -3.31 -8.53 -0.64
CA ALA A 29 -4.14 -7.42 -0.18
C ALA A 29 -5.64 -7.78 -0.10
N ASN A 30 -6.12 -8.81 -0.82
CA ASN A 30 -7.48 -9.33 -0.65
C ASN A 30 -7.72 -10.02 0.69
N GLN A 31 -6.66 -10.52 1.33
CA GLN A 31 -6.76 -11.15 2.64
C GLN A 31 -6.74 -10.16 3.80
N LEU A 32 -6.49 -8.87 3.52
CA LEU A 32 -6.55 -7.79 4.49
C LEU A 32 -8.00 -7.31 4.64
N ARG A 33 -8.76 -7.96 5.52
CA ARG A 33 -10.21 -7.70 5.71
C ARG A 33 -10.51 -7.25 7.14
N TYR A 34 -11.16 -8.11 7.91
CA TYR A 34 -11.50 -7.91 9.33
C TYR A 34 -10.44 -8.56 10.23
N PRO A 35 -10.41 -8.28 11.55
CA PRO A 35 -9.49 -8.93 12.47
C PRO A 35 -9.64 -10.45 12.41
N ASN A 36 -8.63 -11.14 11.89
CA ASN A 36 -8.52 -12.59 11.87
C ASN A 36 -7.04 -12.98 11.76
N SER A 37 -6.73 -14.25 12.07
CA SER A 37 -5.35 -14.76 12.03
C SER A 37 -4.71 -14.67 10.64
N HIS A 38 -5.49 -14.85 9.59
CA HIS A 38 -5.04 -14.74 8.20
C HIS A 38 -4.65 -13.29 7.86
N THR A 39 -5.49 -12.31 8.19
CA THR A 39 -5.23 -10.89 8.01
C THR A 39 -3.98 -10.46 8.78
N HIS A 40 -3.80 -10.96 10.01
CA HIS A 40 -2.57 -10.70 10.77
C HIS A 40 -1.33 -11.28 10.07
N TYR A 41 -1.39 -12.54 9.65
CA TYR A 41 -0.30 -13.20 8.92
C TYR A 41 0.06 -12.44 7.63
N PHE A 42 -0.93 -12.17 6.77
CA PHE A 42 -0.72 -11.47 5.51
C PHE A 42 -0.31 -10.00 5.69
N SER A 43 -0.75 -9.34 6.77
CA SER A 43 -0.27 -8.01 7.15
C SER A 43 1.23 -8.04 7.45
N CYS A 44 1.67 -8.95 8.31
CA CYS A 44 3.08 -9.12 8.65
C CYS A 44 3.91 -9.51 7.42
N THR A 45 3.42 -10.42 6.58
CA THR A 45 4.11 -10.80 5.33
C THR A 45 4.25 -9.62 4.39
N MET A 46 3.21 -8.79 4.22
CA MET A 46 3.28 -7.61 3.34
C MET A 46 4.31 -6.59 3.83
N LEU A 47 4.34 -6.34 5.14
CA LEU A 47 5.33 -5.45 5.78
C LEU A 47 6.76 -6.01 5.68
N TYR A 48 6.91 -7.32 5.86
CA TYR A 48 8.20 -7.99 5.73
C TYR A 48 8.73 -7.92 4.28
N LEU A 49 7.86 -8.15 3.30
CA LEU A 49 8.21 -8.02 1.88
C LEU A 49 8.62 -6.58 1.51
N PHE A 50 8.02 -5.58 2.14
CA PHE A 50 8.43 -4.18 1.94
C PHE A 50 9.83 -3.91 2.52
N LEU A 51 10.16 -4.51 3.67
CA LEU A 51 11.45 -4.36 4.32
C LEU A 51 12.60 -5.04 3.56
N GLU A 52 12.38 -6.27 3.10
CA GLU A 52 13.38 -7.07 2.38
C GLU A 52 13.49 -6.70 0.89
N ALA A 53 12.59 -5.84 0.40
CA ALA A 53 12.63 -5.40 -0.99
C ALA A 53 13.85 -4.49 -1.24
N ASN A 54 14.92 -5.06 -1.81
CA ASN A 54 16.10 -4.31 -2.26
C ASN A 54 15.84 -3.40 -3.49
N SER A 55 14.64 -3.43 -4.05
CA SER A 55 14.27 -2.72 -5.27
C SER A 55 13.13 -1.75 -4.97
N GLU A 56 13.39 -0.46 -5.17
CA GLU A 56 12.41 0.62 -4.95
C GLU A 56 11.15 0.41 -5.81
N GLN A 57 11.28 -0.20 -6.99
CA GLN A 57 10.14 -0.53 -7.85
C GLN A 57 9.15 -1.49 -7.16
N ILE A 58 9.63 -2.41 -6.31
CA ILE A 58 8.75 -3.34 -5.58
C ILE A 58 8.06 -2.61 -4.44
N GLN A 59 8.78 -1.76 -3.71
CA GLN A 59 8.24 -0.96 -2.63
C GLN A 59 7.14 -0.02 -3.14
N GLU A 60 7.41 0.71 -4.23
CA GLU A 60 6.44 1.56 -4.91
C GLU A 60 5.18 0.76 -5.31
N GLN A 61 5.35 -0.43 -5.88
CA GLN A 61 4.22 -1.28 -6.27
C GLN A 61 3.36 -1.72 -5.10
N ILE A 62 3.96 -2.12 -3.98
CA ILE A 62 3.23 -2.51 -2.77
C ILE A 62 2.43 -1.32 -2.25
N THR A 63 3.08 -0.17 -2.08
CA THR A 63 2.44 1.07 -1.62
C THR A 63 1.30 1.48 -2.54
N ARG A 64 1.52 1.42 -3.85
CA ARG A 64 0.51 1.77 -4.85
C ARG A 64 -0.71 0.87 -4.77
N ILE A 65 -0.55 -0.45 -4.62
CA ILE A 65 -1.69 -1.38 -4.51
C ILE A 65 -2.50 -1.11 -3.24
N LEU A 66 -1.82 -0.89 -2.11
CA LEU A 66 -2.47 -0.54 -0.85
C LEU A 66 -3.25 0.77 -1.00
N PHE A 67 -2.64 1.79 -1.61
CA PHE A 67 -3.25 3.10 -1.82
C PHE A 67 -4.42 3.06 -2.81
N GLU A 68 -4.27 2.37 -3.95
CA GLU A 68 -5.35 2.17 -4.93
C GLU A 68 -6.59 1.54 -4.27
N ARG A 69 -6.37 0.56 -3.39
CA ARG A 69 -7.45 -0.09 -2.63
C ARG A 69 -8.07 0.82 -1.59
N LEU A 70 -7.27 1.63 -0.89
CA LEU A 70 -7.78 2.62 0.06
C LEU A 70 -8.67 3.65 -0.64
N VAL A 71 -8.29 4.15 -1.82
CA VAL A 71 -9.12 5.15 -2.53
C VAL A 71 -10.36 4.52 -3.18
N ALA A 72 -10.27 3.27 -3.66
CA ALA A 72 -11.35 2.61 -4.41
C ALA A 72 -12.41 1.90 -3.55
N LEU A 73 -12.04 1.35 -2.38
CA LEU A 73 -12.95 0.52 -1.56
C LEU A 73 -13.56 1.37 -0.44
N ARG A 74 -14.85 1.72 -0.53
CA ARG A 74 -15.64 2.21 0.63
C ARG A 74 -16.80 1.25 0.91
N PRO A 75 -17.02 0.80 2.17
CA PRO A 75 -16.24 1.08 3.39
C PRO A 75 -14.83 0.43 3.38
N HIS A 76 -13.86 1.10 3.99
CA HIS A 76 -12.47 0.63 4.01
C HIS A 76 -12.30 -0.59 4.94
N PRO A 77 -11.66 -1.69 4.51
CA PRO A 77 -11.39 -2.82 5.39
C PRO A 77 -10.36 -2.47 6.47
N TRP A 78 -10.67 -2.85 7.71
CA TRP A 78 -9.86 -2.53 8.90
C TRP A 78 -8.41 -3.02 8.77
N GLY A 79 -8.21 -4.25 8.31
CA GLY A 79 -6.86 -4.83 8.17
C GLY A 79 -5.98 -4.04 7.19
N LEU A 80 -6.55 -3.54 6.09
CA LEU A 80 -5.82 -2.73 5.12
C LEU A 80 -5.35 -1.41 5.73
N LEU A 81 -6.20 -0.77 6.53
CA LEU A 81 -5.87 0.47 7.24
C LEU A 81 -4.74 0.24 8.24
N ILE A 82 -4.84 -0.81 9.06
CA ILE A 82 -3.82 -1.12 10.07
C ILE A 82 -2.46 -1.39 9.42
N THR A 83 -2.40 -2.21 8.37
CA THR A 83 -1.15 -2.48 7.65
C THR A 83 -0.55 -1.21 7.06
N PHE A 84 -1.38 -0.34 6.49
CA PHE A 84 -0.91 0.92 5.90
C PHE A 84 -0.42 1.92 6.96
N ILE A 85 -1.11 2.01 8.09
CA ILE A 85 -0.71 2.85 9.22
C ILE A 85 0.61 2.35 9.83
N GLU A 86 0.76 1.04 10.02
CA GLU A 86 2.00 0.43 10.53
C GLU A 86 3.19 0.75 9.63
N LEU A 87 3.01 0.65 8.30
CA LEU A 87 4.04 0.97 7.30
C LEU A 87 4.53 2.42 7.42
N ILE A 88 3.63 3.36 7.68
CA ILE A 88 3.94 4.80 7.75
C ILE A 88 4.48 5.21 9.11
N ARG A 89 3.95 4.63 10.19
CA ARG A 89 4.32 4.99 11.56
C ARG A 89 5.65 4.40 11.98
N ASN A 90 5.98 3.20 11.50
CA ASN A 90 7.16 2.50 11.96
C ASN A 90 8.42 3.03 11.23
N PRO A 91 9.37 3.67 11.96
CA PRO A 91 10.53 4.31 11.35
C PRO A 91 11.48 3.31 10.68
N ARG A 92 11.38 2.02 11.02
CA ARG A 92 12.19 0.95 10.42
C ARG A 92 12.03 0.86 8.91
N TYR A 93 10.85 1.17 8.38
CA TYR A 93 10.58 1.12 6.95
C TYR A 93 11.05 2.38 6.19
N ASN A 94 11.46 3.45 6.90
CA ASN A 94 11.91 4.72 6.32
C ASN A 94 11.00 5.24 5.19
N PHE A 95 9.69 4.99 5.28
CA PHE A 95 8.73 5.20 4.19
C PHE A 95 8.83 6.60 3.56
N TRP A 96 8.94 7.64 4.41
CA TRP A 96 9.04 9.04 3.98
C TRP A 96 10.35 9.44 3.30
N LYS A 97 11.40 8.61 3.38
CA LYS A 97 12.67 8.87 2.69
C LYS A 97 12.63 8.51 1.22
N HIS A 98 11.65 7.70 0.78
CA HIS A 98 11.57 7.31 -0.61
C HIS A 98 11.00 8.41 -1.50
N ASP A 99 11.62 8.63 -2.65
CA ASP A 99 11.27 9.71 -3.58
C ASP A 99 9.83 9.59 -4.12
N PHE A 100 9.30 8.36 -4.23
CA PHE A 100 7.93 8.14 -4.69
C PHE A 100 6.86 8.69 -3.73
N VAL A 101 7.17 8.86 -2.44
CA VAL A 101 6.23 9.40 -1.43
C VAL A 101 6.14 10.93 -1.52
N ARG A 102 7.25 11.60 -1.85
CA ARG A 102 7.30 13.08 -1.97
C ARG A 102 6.46 13.61 -3.12
N CYS A 103 6.23 12.79 -4.14
CA CYS A 103 5.42 13.13 -5.31
C CYS A 103 3.91 12.98 -5.08
N ALA A 104 3.47 12.41 -3.94
CA ALA A 104 2.07 12.04 -3.70
C ALA A 104 1.45 12.86 -2.54
N PRO A 105 1.00 14.11 -2.77
CA PRO A 105 0.33 14.93 -1.75
C PRO A 105 -0.98 14.30 -1.22
N GLU A 106 -1.49 13.29 -1.91
CA GLU A 106 -2.69 12.54 -1.53
C GLU A 106 -2.45 11.61 -0.33
N ILE A 107 -1.21 11.11 -0.14
CA ILE A 107 -0.83 10.32 1.04
C ILE A 107 -0.87 11.19 2.29
N GLU A 108 -0.30 12.40 2.20
CA GLU A 108 -0.31 13.39 3.29
C GLU A 108 -1.75 13.78 3.65
N ARG A 109 -2.60 14.01 2.65
CA ARG A 109 -4.02 14.33 2.86
C ARG A 109 -4.79 13.18 3.51
N PHE A 110 -4.53 11.93 3.10
CA PHE A 110 -5.13 10.76 3.71
C PHE A 110 -4.71 10.61 5.18
N MET A 111 -3.43 10.84 5.50
CA MET A 111 -2.94 10.86 6.88
C MET A 111 -3.57 11.98 7.70
N TRP A 112 -3.79 13.16 7.14
CA TRP A 112 -4.45 14.28 7.82
C TRP A 112 -5.93 14.00 8.12
N VAL A 113 -6.65 13.39 7.18
CA VAL A 113 -8.07 13.05 7.35
C VAL A 113 -8.23 11.90 8.34
N ASN A 114 -7.37 10.87 8.28
CA ASN A 114 -7.45 9.71 9.14
C ASN A 114 -6.73 9.86 10.49
N GLY A 115 -5.83 10.84 10.62
CA GLY A 115 -5.16 11.21 11.86
C GLY A 115 -6.11 11.74 12.94
N LYS A 116 -7.33 12.16 12.56
CA LYS A 116 -8.40 12.49 13.50
C LYS A 116 -9.19 11.28 14.02
N TYR A 117 -9.06 10.10 13.42
CA TYR A 117 -9.82 8.90 13.80
C TYR A 117 -9.01 7.89 14.65
N ASN A 118 -7.89 8.31 15.23
CA ASN A 118 -7.05 7.51 16.14
C ASN A 118 -7.16 7.95 17.61
N LEU A 119 -8.39 8.23 18.06
CA LEU A 119 -8.80 8.14 19.46
C LEU A 119 -10.03 7.23 19.54
N ILE A 120 -9.83 5.95 19.27
CA ILE A 120 -10.64 4.87 19.82
C ILE A 120 -9.69 3.80 20.31
#